data_AF-A0A8S3T3C3-F1
#
_entry.id   AF-A0A8S3T3C3-F1
#
_cell.length_a   1.000
_cell.length_b   1.000
_cell.length_c   1.000
_cell.angle_alpha   90.00
_cell.angle_beta   90.00
_cell.angle_gamma   90.00
#
_symmetry.space_group_name_H-M   'P 1'
#
loop_
_entity.id
_entity.type
_entity.pdbx_description
1 polymer ?
#
loop_
_entity_poly.entity_id
_entity_poly.type
_entity_poly.pdbx_seq_one_letter_code
_entity_poly.pdbx_strand_id
1 'polypeptide(L)'
;MRTCKLSHITDKKKIIIDLVTSDSSEINKRLENIEKRTKTMILNLQKEISLLENENSKIQNQRHELKKTIHHHQMKIDHLNDRVHEMMSTSDQEKARNETAISAPHTAKTLNDMFIRHQQSTLVSVQQPRASRPAFYAYMSSSENNPGPHHTLIFNQVISNIGNGYNQFTGIFTAPSTGIYVFLIQ
;
A
#
# COMPACT_ATOMS: atom_id res chain seq x y z
N MET A 1 -58.04 58.37 -32.68
CA MET A 1 -56.82 58.32 -31.82
C MET A 1 -56.81 57.20 -30.77
N ARG A 2 -57.94 56.80 -30.15
CA ARG A 2 -57.95 55.78 -29.08
C ARG A 2 -57.61 54.35 -29.55
N THR A 3 -58.07 53.95 -30.73
CA THR A 3 -57.85 52.62 -31.31
C THR A 3 -56.37 52.31 -31.62
N CYS A 4 -55.64 53.30 -32.15
CA CYS A 4 -54.21 53.16 -32.46
C CYS A 4 -53.36 52.94 -31.19
N LYS A 5 -53.65 53.67 -30.09
CA LYS A 5 -52.96 53.47 -28.81
C LYS A 5 -53.20 52.09 -28.20
N LEU A 6 -54.42 51.54 -28.34
CA LEU A 6 -54.76 50.23 -27.82
C LEU A 6 -54.01 49.11 -28.57
N SER A 7 -53.92 49.20 -29.90
CA SER A 7 -53.14 48.25 -30.72
C SER A 7 -51.66 48.19 -30.31
N HIS A 8 -51.06 49.36 -30.09
CA HIS A 8 -49.66 49.47 -29.72
C HIS A 8 -49.34 48.90 -28.33
N ILE A 9 -50.31 48.93 -27.41
CA ILE A 9 -50.19 48.31 -26.08
C ILE A 9 -50.27 46.78 -26.19
N THR A 10 -51.15 46.26 -27.04
CA THR A 10 -51.30 44.82 -27.28
C THR A 10 -50.03 44.22 -27.88
N ASP A 11 -49.41 44.90 -28.85
CA ASP A 11 -48.17 44.45 -29.47
C ASP A 11 -47.01 44.40 -28.47
N LYS A 12 -46.86 45.44 -27.63
CA LYS A 12 -45.85 45.45 -26.57
C LYS A 12 -46.06 44.35 -25.54
N LYS A 13 -47.31 44.08 -25.15
CA LYS A 13 -47.63 42.95 -24.25
C LYS A 13 -47.24 41.61 -24.87
N LYS A 14 -47.52 41.41 -26.16
CA LYS A 14 -47.17 40.17 -26.87
C LYS A 14 -45.66 39.93 -26.90
N ILE A 15 -44.88 40.96 -27.24
CA ILE A 15 -43.41 40.89 -27.26
C ILE A 15 -42.85 40.50 -25.90
N ILE A 16 -43.36 41.10 -24.82
CA ILE A 16 -42.91 40.77 -23.46
C ILE A 16 -43.23 39.31 -23.11
N ILE A 17 -44.42 38.82 -23.46
CA ILE A 17 -44.81 37.42 -23.23
C ILE A 17 -43.89 36.47 -24.01
N ASP A 18 -43.61 36.77 -25.28
CA ASP A 18 -42.74 35.94 -26.13
C ASP A 18 -41.29 35.90 -25.59
N LEU A 19 -40.77 37.03 -25.11
CA LEU A 19 -39.45 37.10 -24.46
C LEU A 19 -39.41 36.25 -23.18
N VAL A 20 -40.38 36.43 -22.29
CA VAL A 20 -40.43 35.70 -21.00
C VAL A 20 -40.59 34.20 -21.23
N THR A 21 -41.40 33.80 -22.21
CA THR A 21 -41.60 32.38 -22.53
C THR A 21 -40.37 31.75 -23.16
N SER A 22 -39.65 32.48 -24.02
CA SER A 22 -38.37 32.05 -24.59
C SER A 22 -37.31 31.83 -23.50
N ASP A 23 -37.11 32.80 -22.61
CA ASP A 23 -36.13 32.70 -21.53
C ASP A 23 -36.46 31.55 -20.56
N SER A 24 -37.75 31.39 -20.23
CA SER A 24 -38.23 30.28 -19.40
C SER A 24 -37.96 28.92 -20.06
N SER A 25 -38.12 28.81 -21.39
CA SER A 25 -37.78 27.58 -22.13
C SER A 25 -36.29 27.25 -22.03
N GLU A 26 -35.42 28.26 -22.18
CA GLU A 26 -33.97 28.06 -22.11
C GLU A 26 -33.51 27.67 -20.69
N ILE A 27 -34.08 28.30 -19.66
CA ILE A 27 -33.82 27.94 -18.26
C ILE A 27 -34.22 26.49 -17.99
N ASN A 28 -35.39 26.06 -18.43
CA ASN A 28 -35.86 24.69 -18.23
C ASN A 28 -34.95 23.65 -18.91
N LYS A 29 -34.48 23.92 -20.14
CA LYS A 29 -33.51 23.04 -20.82
C LYS A 29 -32.19 22.94 -20.08
N ARG A 30 -31.68 24.05 -19.54
CA ARG A 30 -30.45 24.05 -18.74
C ARG A 30 -30.65 23.27 -17.44
N LEU A 31 -31.80 23.43 -16.80
CA LEU A 31 -32.16 22.71 -15.58
C LEU A 31 -32.18 21.19 -15.83
N GLU A 32 -32.86 20.75 -16.87
CA GLU A 32 -32.94 19.32 -17.24
C GLU A 32 -31.55 18.73 -17.52
N ASN A 33 -30.68 19.48 -18.21
CA ASN A 33 -29.29 19.05 -18.45
C ASN A 33 -28.47 18.92 -17.16
N ILE A 34 -28.63 19.86 -16.23
CA ILE A 34 -27.96 19.83 -14.92
C ILE A 34 -28.46 18.64 -14.10
N GLU A 35 -29.78 18.43 -14.04
CA GLU A 35 -30.39 17.28 -13.36
C GLU A 35 -29.87 15.96 -13.93
N LYS A 36 -29.81 15.83 -15.25
CA LYS A 36 -29.29 14.64 -15.92
C LYS A 36 -27.83 14.38 -15.55
N ARG A 37 -26.97 15.39 -15.63
CA ARG A 37 -25.55 15.27 -15.25
C ARG A 37 -25.39 14.90 -13.78
N THR A 38 -26.17 15.53 -12.90
CA THR A 38 -26.15 15.28 -11.46
C THR A 38 -26.55 13.84 -11.15
N LYS A 39 -27.61 13.33 -11.80
CA LYS A 39 -28.06 11.95 -11.65
C LYS A 39 -27.00 10.94 -12.10
N THR A 40 -26.35 11.18 -13.24
CA THR A 40 -25.25 10.31 -13.71
C THR A 40 -24.09 10.30 -12.74
N MET A 41 -23.71 11.46 -12.19
CA MET A 41 -22.63 11.56 -11.22
C MET A 41 -22.96 10.82 -9.92
N ILE A 42 -24.19 10.95 -9.41
CA ILE A 42 -24.66 10.21 -8.24
C ILE A 42 -24.58 8.70 -8.46
N LEU A 43 -25.04 8.21 -9.62
CA LEU A 43 -24.98 6.78 -9.95
C LEU A 43 -23.53 6.24 -9.99
N ASN A 44 -22.61 7.02 -10.57
CA ASN A 44 -21.20 6.62 -10.62
C ASN A 44 -20.59 6.56 -9.23
N LEU A 45 -20.84 7.57 -8.39
CA LEU A 45 -20.36 7.60 -7.01
C LEU A 45 -20.95 6.46 -6.18
N GLN A 46 -22.24 6.15 -6.33
CA GLN A 46 -22.87 5.01 -5.66
C GLN A 46 -22.23 3.68 -6.05
N LYS A 47 -21.90 3.51 -7.33
CA LYS A 47 -21.19 2.31 -7.82
C LYS A 47 -19.80 2.19 -7.20
N GLU A 48 -19.06 3.29 -7.14
CA GLU A 48 -17.72 3.32 -6.56
C GLU A 48 -17.73 3.01 -5.07
N ILE A 49 -18.67 3.59 -4.31
CA ILE A 49 -18.86 3.28 -2.88
C ILE A 49 -19.12 1.79 -2.68
N SER A 50 -20.01 1.19 -3.49
CA SER A 50 -20.31 -0.24 -3.38
C SER A 50 -19.10 -1.14 -3.65
N LEU A 51 -18.24 -0.75 -4.60
CA LEU A 51 -17.00 -1.48 -4.89
C LEU A 51 -16.00 -1.35 -3.72
N LEU A 52 -15.82 -0.14 -3.20
CA LEU A 52 -14.93 0.12 -2.06
C LEU A 52 -15.38 -0.62 -0.80
N GLU A 53 -16.68 -0.68 -0.53
CA GLU A 53 -17.24 -1.43 0.59
C GLU A 53 -16.95 -2.94 0.47
N ASN A 54 -17.05 -3.50 -0.74
CA ASN A 54 -16.73 -4.89 -1.00
C ASN A 54 -15.22 -5.19 -0.80
N GLU A 55 -14.34 -4.32 -1.30
CA GLU A 55 -12.90 -4.47 -1.08
C GLU A 55 -12.52 -4.36 0.40
N ASN A 56 -13.10 -3.40 1.11
CA ASN A 56 -12.88 -3.22 2.54
C ASN A 56 -13.33 -4.48 3.31
N SER A 57 -14.47 -5.07 2.96
CA SER A 57 -14.93 -6.35 3.54
C SER A 57 -13.91 -7.49 3.34
N LYS A 58 -13.35 -7.63 2.13
CA LYS A 58 -12.31 -8.63 1.85
C LYS A 58 -11.05 -8.41 2.69
N ILE A 59 -10.60 -7.17 2.80
CA ILE A 59 -9.43 -6.79 3.60
C ILE A 59 -9.68 -7.09 5.08
N GLN A 60 -10.87 -6.77 5.60
CA GLN A 60 -11.23 -7.08 7.00
C GLN A 60 -11.20 -8.58 7.27
N ASN A 61 -11.71 -9.41 6.36
CA ASN A 61 -11.65 -10.87 6.48
C ASN A 61 -10.19 -11.37 6.50
N GLN A 62 -9.35 -10.88 5.59
CA GLN A 62 -7.92 -11.24 5.59
C GLN A 62 -7.21 -10.80 6.88
N ARG A 63 -7.51 -9.59 7.38
CA ARG A 63 -6.97 -9.10 8.65
C ARG A 63 -7.37 -9.98 9.83
N HIS A 64 -8.62 -10.46 9.85
CA HIS A 64 -9.10 -11.35 10.90
C HIS A 64 -8.36 -12.69 10.91
N GLU A 65 -8.19 -13.31 9.74
CA GLU A 65 -7.46 -14.59 9.62
C GLU A 65 -5.97 -14.45 9.96
N LEU A 66 -5.34 -13.35 9.54
CA LEU A 66 -3.96 -13.05 9.91
C LEU A 66 -3.83 -12.86 11.43
N LYS A 67 -4.78 -12.17 12.07
CA LYS A 67 -4.81 -11.98 13.53
C LYS A 67 -4.90 -13.30 14.29
N LYS A 68 -5.73 -14.25 13.81
CA LYS A 68 -5.78 -15.61 14.39
C LYS A 68 -4.44 -16.33 14.28
N THR A 69 -3.80 -16.23 13.11
CA THR A 69 -2.50 -16.88 12.86
C THR A 69 -1.41 -16.29 13.76
N ILE A 70 -1.38 -14.97 13.93
CA ILE A 70 -0.47 -14.28 14.85
C ILE A 70 -0.71 -14.75 16.29
N HIS A 71 -1.96 -14.82 16.73
CA HIS A 71 -2.29 -15.29 18.08
C HIS A 71 -1.81 -16.73 18.31
N HIS A 72 -2.02 -17.62 17.34
CA HIS A 72 -1.52 -19.00 17.41
C HIS A 72 0.00 -19.08 17.49
N HIS A 73 0.71 -18.27 16.71
CA HIS A 73 2.18 -18.21 16.80
C HIS A 73 2.65 -17.62 18.12
N GLN A 74 1.96 -16.61 18.67
CA GLN A 74 2.29 -16.07 19.98
C GLN A 74 2.21 -17.15 21.05
N MET A 75 1.12 -17.94 21.07
CA MET A 75 0.97 -19.06 21.99
C MET A 75 2.10 -20.10 21.88
N LYS A 76 2.57 -20.38 20.65
CA LYS A 76 3.71 -21.29 20.42
C LYS A 76 5.02 -20.70 20.94
N ILE A 77 5.24 -19.40 20.74
CA ILE A 77 6.43 -18.70 21.24
C ILE A 77 6.45 -18.76 22.76
N ASP A 78 5.32 -18.46 23.41
CA ASP A 78 5.21 -18.49 24.87
C ASP A 78 5.50 -19.89 25.42
N HIS A 79 4.89 -20.93 24.84
CA HIS A 79 5.17 -22.31 25.24
C HIS A 79 6.63 -22.74 25.00
N LEU A 80 7.25 -22.29 23.90
CA LEU A 80 8.67 -22.57 23.64
C LEU A 80 9.58 -21.88 24.66
N ASN A 81 9.26 -20.65 25.05
CA ASN A 81 10.00 -19.91 26.08
C ASN A 81 9.90 -20.62 27.43
N ASP A 82 8.71 -21.08 27.83
CA ASP A 82 8.52 -21.85 29.06
C ASP A 82 9.39 -23.12 29.07
N ARG A 83 9.44 -23.84 27.94
CA ARG A 83 10.23 -25.08 27.83
C ARG A 83 11.74 -24.83 27.80
N VAL A 84 12.18 -23.70 27.25
CA VAL A 84 13.58 -23.25 27.37
C VAL A 84 13.92 -22.94 28.83
N HIS A 85 13.01 -22.30 29.57
CA HIS A 85 13.20 -22.00 30.99
C HIS A 85 13.32 -23.27 31.85
N GLU A 86 12.54 -24.30 31.53
CA GLU A 86 12.60 -25.61 32.18
C GLU A 86 13.90 -26.37 31.86
N MET A 87 14.38 -26.33 30.61
CA MET A 87 15.68 -26.91 30.22
C MET A 87 16.87 -26.17 30.85
N MET A 88 16.79 -24.86 31.04
CA MET A 88 17.84 -24.09 31.72
C MET A 88 17.89 -24.43 33.22
N SER A 89 16.74 -24.61 33.85
CA SER A 89 16.64 -24.97 35.28
C SER A 89 17.20 -26.36 35.60
N THR A 90 17.04 -27.32 34.68
CA THR A 90 17.57 -28.69 34.82
C THR A 90 19.08 -28.76 34.56
N SER A 91 19.62 -27.90 33.68
CA SER A 91 21.07 -27.82 33.42
C SER A 91 21.88 -27.25 34.59
N ASP A 92 21.31 -26.38 35.41
CA ASP A 92 21.96 -25.88 36.63
C ASP A 92 21.97 -26.93 37.75
N GLN A 93 20.96 -27.80 37.79
CA GLN A 93 20.84 -28.90 38.75
C GLN A 93 21.80 -30.07 38.45
N GLU A 94 22.09 -30.33 37.17
CA GLU A 94 23.13 -31.29 36.77
C GLU A 94 24.55 -30.76 37.02
N LYS A 95 24.83 -29.47 36.82
CA LYS A 95 26.16 -28.92 37.13
C LYS A 95 26.51 -28.99 38.63
N ALA A 96 25.56 -28.68 39.51
CA ALA A 96 25.79 -28.72 40.96
C ALA A 96 26.08 -30.12 41.51
N ARG A 97 25.59 -31.19 40.86
CA ARG A 97 25.86 -32.58 41.27
C ARG A 97 27.21 -33.11 40.75
N ASN A 98 27.80 -32.43 39.76
CA ASN A 98 28.98 -32.88 39.03
C ASN A 98 30.26 -32.13 39.49
N GLU A 99 30.12 -30.98 40.17
CA GLU A 99 31.24 -30.14 40.62
C GLU A 99 31.91 -30.60 41.92
N THR A 100 31.51 -31.72 42.54
CA THR A 100 32.26 -32.31 43.67
C THR A 100 33.46 -33.16 43.23
N ALA A 101 33.67 -33.34 41.92
CA ALA A 101 34.81 -34.09 41.40
C ALA A 101 35.52 -33.33 40.28
N ILE A 102 36.78 -32.96 40.55
CA ILE A 102 37.85 -32.60 39.60
C ILE A 102 38.07 -31.08 39.41
N SER A 103 39.24 -30.66 39.88
CA SER A 103 39.86 -29.34 39.90
C SER A 103 40.26 -28.79 38.52
N ALA A 104 39.90 -27.52 38.24
CA ALA A 104 40.61 -26.43 37.51
C ALA A 104 41.28 -26.68 36.11
N PRO A 105 41.66 -25.66 35.31
CA PRO A 105 41.20 -24.26 35.18
C PRO A 105 40.96 -23.76 33.72
N HIS A 106 40.16 -22.69 33.61
CA HIS A 106 40.26 -21.56 32.66
C HIS A 106 41.05 -21.71 31.33
N THR A 107 40.39 -22.15 30.25
CA THR A 107 40.84 -21.89 28.85
C THR A 107 39.69 -21.92 27.83
N ALA A 108 38.60 -22.64 28.11
CA ALA A 108 37.52 -22.84 27.14
C ALA A 108 36.57 -21.65 26.92
N LYS A 109 36.46 -20.71 27.88
CA LYS A 109 35.49 -19.59 27.78
C LYS A 109 35.92 -18.52 26.75
N THR A 110 37.21 -18.31 26.54
CA THR A 110 37.72 -17.22 25.67
C THR A 110 37.59 -17.53 24.18
N LEU A 111 37.71 -18.79 23.76
CA LEU A 111 37.57 -19.19 22.35
C LEU A 111 36.11 -19.14 21.88
N ASN A 112 35.17 -19.43 22.77
CA ASN A 112 33.74 -19.37 22.46
C ASN A 112 33.28 -17.93 22.21
N ASP A 113 33.74 -16.98 23.03
CA ASP A 113 33.39 -15.55 22.90
C ASP A 113 34.00 -14.88 21.64
N MET A 114 35.07 -15.45 21.08
CA MET A 114 35.64 -15.03 19.79
C MET A 114 34.89 -15.63 18.59
N PHE A 115 34.43 -16.89 18.70
CA PHE A 115 33.71 -17.58 17.63
C PHE A 115 32.29 -17.00 17.42
N ILE A 116 31.60 -16.63 18.50
CA ILE A 116 30.25 -16.05 18.44
C ILE A 116 30.26 -14.65 17.79
N ARG A 117 31.30 -13.84 18.01
CA ARG A 117 31.44 -12.53 17.36
C ARG A 117 31.73 -12.61 15.86
N HIS A 118 32.31 -13.72 15.39
CA HIS A 118 32.62 -13.90 13.96
C HIS A 118 31.46 -14.50 13.14
N GLN A 119 30.49 -15.16 13.78
CA GLN A 119 29.30 -15.68 13.09
C GLN A 119 28.17 -14.65 12.91
N GLN A 120 28.17 -13.55 13.65
CA GLN A 120 27.09 -12.56 13.59
C GLN A 120 27.20 -11.61 12.37
N SER A 121 28.31 -11.64 11.62
CA SER A 121 28.54 -10.77 10.45
C SER A 121 28.20 -11.41 9.09
N THR A 122 27.72 -12.66 9.03
CA THR A 122 27.35 -13.31 7.77
C THR A 122 25.95 -13.92 7.81
N LEU A 123 24.94 -13.12 8.18
CA LEU A 123 23.57 -13.40 7.77
C LEU A 123 23.34 -12.90 6.35
N VAL A 124 24.07 -13.46 5.38
CA VAL A 124 23.67 -13.40 3.98
C VAL A 124 22.65 -14.51 3.79
N SER A 125 21.40 -14.12 3.62
CA SER A 125 20.30 -15.03 3.32
C SER A 125 20.60 -15.80 2.03
N VAL A 126 21.06 -17.04 2.16
CA VAL A 126 21.11 -17.99 1.04
C VAL A 126 19.68 -18.51 0.85
N GLN A 127 18.86 -17.74 0.15
CA GLN A 127 17.63 -18.26 -0.43
C GLN A 127 18.01 -19.08 -1.67
N GLN A 128 17.80 -20.40 -1.62
CA GLN A 128 17.79 -21.24 -2.81
C GLN A 128 16.83 -20.66 -3.85
N PRO A 129 17.19 -20.63 -5.14
CA PRO A 129 16.37 -20.02 -6.18
C PRO A 129 15.21 -20.97 -6.50
N ARG A 130 14.09 -20.82 -5.79
CA ARG A 130 12.82 -20.92 -6.52
C ARG A 130 12.92 -19.85 -7.60
N ALA A 131 12.61 -20.20 -8.85
CA ALA A 131 12.58 -19.28 -9.98
C ALA A 131 11.52 -18.20 -9.72
N SER A 132 11.87 -17.24 -8.87
CA SER A 132 11.01 -16.14 -8.48
C SER A 132 11.05 -15.15 -9.62
N ARG A 133 9.89 -14.88 -10.20
CA ARG A 133 9.77 -13.93 -11.31
C ARG A 133 10.14 -12.54 -10.77
N PRO A 134 11.19 -11.89 -11.31
CA PRO A 134 11.61 -10.58 -10.81
C PRO A 134 10.49 -9.56 -10.97
N ALA A 135 10.25 -8.75 -9.94
CA ALA A 135 9.22 -7.72 -9.93
C ALA A 135 9.55 -6.64 -8.89
N PHE A 136 9.23 -5.38 -9.19
CA PHE A 136 9.34 -4.30 -8.23
C PHE A 136 8.14 -3.35 -8.32
N TYR A 137 7.84 -2.70 -7.20
CA TYR A 137 6.87 -1.60 -7.12
C TYR A 137 7.44 -0.54 -6.18
N ALA A 138 7.56 0.68 -6.69
CA ALA A 138 8.15 1.80 -5.97
C ALA A 138 7.48 3.12 -6.36
N TYR A 139 7.53 4.11 -5.46
CA TYR A 139 7.02 5.46 -5.68
C TYR A 139 8.00 6.51 -5.13
N MET A 140 7.79 7.77 -5.50
CA MET A 140 8.57 8.89 -4.99
C MET A 140 7.96 9.40 -3.69
N SER A 141 8.78 9.57 -2.63
CA SER A 141 8.31 10.20 -1.39
C SER A 141 8.01 11.70 -1.54
N SER A 142 8.57 12.33 -2.57
CA SER A 142 8.50 13.77 -2.81
C SER A 142 8.42 14.04 -4.31
N SER A 143 7.61 15.03 -4.72
CA SER A 143 7.55 15.46 -6.11
C SER A 143 8.89 16.03 -6.56
N GLU A 144 9.35 15.59 -7.72
CA GLU A 144 10.52 16.16 -8.37
C GLU A 144 10.10 17.20 -9.41
N ASN A 145 10.46 18.46 -9.16
CA ASN A 145 10.02 19.57 -10.00
C ASN A 145 11.00 19.78 -11.15
N ASN A 146 10.48 19.76 -12.38
CA ASN A 146 11.22 20.05 -13.61
C ASN A 146 12.49 19.17 -13.81
N PRO A 147 12.36 17.83 -13.87
CA PRO A 147 13.48 16.96 -14.21
C PRO A 147 13.95 17.30 -15.63
N GLY A 148 15.21 17.71 -15.76
CA GLY A 148 15.80 18.04 -17.04
C GLY A 148 15.98 16.82 -17.96
N PRO A 149 16.32 17.02 -19.24
CA PRO A 149 16.73 15.93 -20.10
C PRO A 149 17.91 15.18 -19.48
N HIS A 150 17.90 13.84 -19.55
CA HIS A 150 18.90 12.94 -18.94
C HIS A 150 18.88 12.88 -17.40
N HIS A 151 17.88 13.47 -16.75
CA HIS A 151 17.67 13.30 -15.32
C HIS A 151 17.06 11.92 -15.01
N THR A 152 17.68 11.17 -14.10
CA THR A 152 17.18 9.86 -13.68
C THR A 152 16.18 10.03 -12.55
N LEU A 153 14.96 9.54 -12.75
CA LEU A 153 13.90 9.56 -11.74
C LEU A 153 14.16 8.49 -10.68
N ILE A 154 14.25 8.91 -9.43
CA ILE A 154 14.52 8.02 -8.29
C ILE A 154 13.22 7.79 -7.51
N PHE A 155 12.61 6.61 -7.69
CA PHE A 155 11.51 6.15 -6.84
C PHE A 155 12.09 5.55 -5.57
N ASN A 156 12.29 6.39 -4.56
CA ASN A 156 13.05 6.07 -3.34
C ASN A 156 12.25 5.26 -2.30
N GLN A 157 10.93 5.14 -2.44
CA GLN A 157 10.09 4.33 -1.57
C GLN A 157 9.73 3.01 -2.25
N VAL A 158 10.33 1.92 -1.80
CA VAL A 158 10.13 0.57 -2.36
C VAL A 158 9.12 -0.21 -1.54
N ILE A 159 8.04 -0.64 -2.20
CA ILE A 159 7.03 -1.52 -1.61
C ILE A 159 7.40 -2.99 -1.81
N SER A 160 7.93 -3.34 -2.99
CA SER A 160 8.39 -4.69 -3.31
C SER A 160 9.58 -4.66 -4.26
N ASN A 161 10.50 -5.63 -4.12
CA ASN A 161 11.69 -5.76 -4.96
C ASN A 161 12.14 -7.23 -5.05
N ILE A 162 11.27 -8.07 -5.60
CA ILE A 162 11.51 -9.50 -5.79
C ILE A 162 12.64 -9.67 -6.80
N GLY A 163 13.69 -10.40 -6.40
CA GLY A 163 14.91 -10.57 -7.21
C GLY A 163 15.89 -9.41 -7.10
N ASN A 164 15.62 -8.40 -6.24
CA ASN A 164 16.53 -7.30 -5.93
C ASN A 164 17.08 -6.55 -7.16
N GLY A 165 16.29 -6.47 -8.23
CA GLY A 165 16.71 -5.84 -9.49
C GLY A 165 16.66 -4.32 -9.47
N TYR A 166 15.78 -3.73 -8.65
CA TYR A 166 15.64 -2.27 -8.55
C TYR A 166 16.51 -1.68 -7.43
N ASN A 167 17.23 -0.59 -7.71
CA ASN A 167 18.04 0.12 -6.72
C ASN A 167 17.39 1.48 -6.37
N GLN A 168 16.84 1.56 -5.16
CA GLN A 168 16.13 2.74 -4.65
C GLN A 168 16.97 4.02 -4.53
N PHE A 169 18.30 3.92 -4.51
CA PHE A 169 19.19 5.07 -4.40
C PHE A 169 19.60 5.63 -5.76
N THR A 170 19.44 4.85 -6.83
CA THR A 170 19.86 5.24 -8.18
C THR A 170 18.69 5.34 -9.17
N GLY A 171 17.53 4.77 -8.85
CA GLY A 171 16.40 4.66 -9.78
C GLY A 171 16.59 3.60 -10.87
N ILE A 172 17.69 2.85 -10.84
CA ILE A 172 18.05 1.91 -11.90
C ILE A 172 17.51 0.51 -11.60
N PHE A 173 16.80 -0.07 -12.57
CA PHE A 173 16.48 -1.49 -12.59
C PHE A 173 17.51 -2.25 -13.44
N THR A 174 18.13 -3.28 -12.86
CA THR A 174 19.02 -4.22 -13.55
C THR A 174 18.35 -5.57 -13.65
N ALA A 175 18.14 -6.06 -14.88
CA ALA A 175 17.50 -7.35 -15.12
C ALA A 175 18.35 -8.50 -14.53
N PRO A 176 17.85 -9.27 -13.55
CA PRO A 176 18.64 -10.33 -12.91
C PRO A 176 18.70 -11.62 -13.75
N SER A 177 17.94 -11.71 -14.83
CA SER A 177 17.88 -12.88 -15.72
C SER A 177 17.40 -12.47 -17.11
N THR A 178 17.70 -13.27 -18.14
CA THR A 178 17.20 -13.01 -19.49
C THR A 178 15.69 -13.26 -19.58
N GLY A 179 14.95 -12.33 -20.20
CA GLY A 179 13.51 -12.49 -20.40
C GLY A 179 12.83 -11.20 -20.84
N ILE A 180 11.49 -11.26 -20.88
CA ILE A 180 10.64 -10.10 -21.19
C ILE A 180 10.27 -9.41 -19.89
N TYR A 181 10.40 -8.09 -19.88
CA TYR A 181 10.08 -7.22 -18.74
C TYR A 181 9.05 -6.17 -19.17
N VAL A 182 8.13 -5.83 -18.26
CA VAL A 182 7.11 -4.80 -18.47
C VAL A 182 7.29 -3.73 -17.42
N PHE A 183 7.31 -2.47 -17.85
CA PHE A 183 7.38 -1.29 -16.98
C PHE A 183 6.07 -0.52 -17.09
N LEU A 184 5.52 -0.15 -15.94
CA LEU A 184 4.34 0.68 -15.82
C LEU A 184 4.71 1.86 -14.93
N ILE A 185 4.37 3.07 -15.36
CA ILE A 185 4.54 4.31 -14.60
C ILE A 185 3.12 4.86 -14.39
N GLN A 186 2.82 5.24 -13.15
CA GLN A 186 1.51 5.75 -12.73
C GLN A 186 1.61 7.19 -12.27
#